data_AF-R0HX93-F1
#
_entry.id   AF-R0HX93-F1
#
_cell.length_a   1.000
_cell.length_b   1.000
_cell.length_c   1.000
_cell.angle_alpha   90.00
_cell.angle_beta   90.00
_cell.angle_gamma   90.00
#
_symmetry.space_group_name_H-M   'P 1'
#
loop_
_entity.id
_entity.type
_entity.pdbx_description
1 polymer ?
#
loop_
_entity_poly.entity_id
_entity_poly.type
_entity_poly.pdbx_seq_one_letter_code
_entity_poly.pdbx_strand_id
1 'polypeptide(L)'
;MESHGKNHQKDLDDDLSLKPITLSKYSNRVELKTLLERSDRGAGLVGKKVVIGGWVKSSRAVKKDSPPPPPVVVVPSPSSGGDQSHTTANIRCTEIIQSKMSIFRRFFDVLSGGGKTYPIFDKTELSGQKAAPPPEYVFYFLISDGSSVSSLQVVVDSALSTVPATQLMALGTCIVAEGVLRLPLAASAKHVIELEAEKLLHVGTVDPEKYPLSKKQLPLHMLRDYSHFRPRTTTVGSVTRVHSALTLASHTFLQYHGFQYVQVPVITTTGFGEMFRVTTLLGKTDNKEEKKPAKEKDGFSIDTVKAAIKEKTRLIDHLKRSDSNREAVVAAVYDLKKTNDLASQLEMKQKSKPGTLVKSEKLDFSKDFFGRDTYLTSSGRFHLESYASALGKVYTFGPRFVADKIDNARHLAEMWNVETEMAFTELDDAMDCADEYFKFLCKYILENRHEDMKFISKRVDKTITTRLEATASSSLLRFSYTEAISLLQKATTRKFETKPEWGVALTTEHLSYLTDEIYKGPVIIHSYPRLAKPFYVRLNDDKKTVAAFDLVVPKVGVVITGSQNEERFELLDARIGEFGIAREKFEWYLDLRRHGTVKQSGISLSMEHMLLFATGLPDIKDAIPFPRSWGNANN
;
A
#
# COMPACT_ATOMS: atom_id res chain seq x y z
N MET A 1 32.91 -9.97 -4.99
CA MET A 1 32.33 -9.44 -3.73
C MET A 1 33.35 -8.90 -2.72
N GLU A 2 34.47 -9.57 -2.42
CA GLU A 2 35.29 -9.18 -1.23
C GLU A 2 36.12 -7.87 -1.31
N SER A 3 36.65 -7.46 -2.47
CA SER A 3 37.64 -6.37 -2.52
C SER A 3 37.05 -4.96 -2.51
N HIS A 4 35.92 -4.72 -3.20
CA HIS A 4 35.19 -3.45 -3.11
C HIS A 4 34.21 -3.38 -1.94
N GLY A 5 33.80 -4.54 -1.38
CA GLY A 5 33.27 -4.58 -0.01
C GLY A 5 34.28 -3.98 0.97
N LYS A 6 35.55 -4.42 0.92
CA LYS A 6 36.61 -3.97 1.84
C LYS A 6 36.86 -2.45 1.87
N ASN A 7 36.68 -1.70 0.78
CA ASN A 7 36.86 -0.23 0.80
C ASN A 7 35.66 0.55 1.37
N HIS A 8 34.52 -0.08 1.65
CA HIS A 8 33.50 0.48 2.55
C HIS A 8 33.44 -0.24 3.90
N GLN A 9 33.91 -1.48 3.98
CA GLN A 9 34.00 -2.24 5.24
C GLN A 9 35.11 -1.68 6.15
N LYS A 10 36.20 -1.12 5.60
CA LYS A 10 37.29 -0.54 6.41
C LYS A 10 36.87 0.67 7.25
N ASP A 11 35.77 1.33 6.89
CA ASP A 11 35.17 2.44 7.65
C ASP A 11 34.06 1.97 8.61
N LEU A 12 33.75 0.67 8.62
CA LEU A 12 32.69 0.03 9.42
C LEU A 12 33.20 -0.76 10.64
N ASP A 13 34.50 -1.06 10.72
CA ASP A 13 35.14 -1.62 11.93
C ASP A 13 35.59 -0.54 12.94
N ASP A 14 35.39 0.75 12.61
CA ASP A 14 35.43 1.83 13.60
C ASP A 14 34.25 1.70 14.57
N ASP A 15 34.53 1.53 15.86
CA ASP A 15 33.50 1.44 16.91
C ASP A 15 32.50 2.62 16.82
N LEU A 16 31.28 2.31 16.39
CA LEU A 16 30.19 3.26 16.25
C LEU A 16 29.84 3.95 17.58
N SER A 17 30.26 3.41 18.74
CA SER A 17 30.10 4.09 20.03
C SER A 17 30.87 5.41 20.10
N LEU A 18 32.00 5.54 19.39
CA LEU A 18 32.89 6.71 19.44
C LEU A 18 32.57 7.79 18.40
N LYS A 19 31.78 7.49 17.36
CA LYS A 19 31.47 8.48 16.31
C LYS A 19 30.55 9.60 16.87
N PRO A 20 30.87 10.88 16.62
CA PRO A 20 30.11 12.03 17.12
C PRO A 20 28.69 12.10 16.53
N ILE A 21 27.84 12.95 17.11
CA ILE A 21 26.46 13.14 16.62
C ILE A 21 26.48 13.69 15.18
N THR A 22 26.03 12.86 14.24
CA THR A 22 25.83 13.26 12.85
C THR A 22 24.57 14.12 12.75
N LEU A 23 24.75 15.43 12.62
CA LEU A 23 23.66 16.34 12.25
C LEU A 23 23.17 16.02 10.83
N SER A 24 21.86 16.17 10.58
CA SER A 24 21.34 16.03 9.22
C SER A 24 21.89 17.15 8.35
N LYS A 25 22.45 16.82 7.18
CA LYS A 25 23.06 17.82 6.26
C LYS A 25 22.09 18.94 5.86
N TYR A 26 20.79 18.67 5.94
CA TYR A 26 19.71 19.56 5.52
C TYR A 26 18.82 20.04 6.69
N SER A 27 19.22 19.79 7.95
CA SER A 27 18.44 20.18 9.13
C SER A 27 19.30 20.26 10.39
N ASN A 28 19.11 21.31 11.20
CA ASN A 28 19.71 21.41 12.54
C ASN A 28 19.20 20.34 13.53
N ARG A 29 18.24 19.50 13.11
CA ARG A 29 17.73 18.37 13.89
C ARG A 29 18.56 17.11 13.65
N VAL A 30 18.70 16.32 14.70
CA VAL A 30 19.25 14.96 14.63
C VAL A 30 18.15 13.99 14.21
N GLU A 31 18.44 13.12 13.24
CA GLU A 31 17.55 12.03 12.83
C GLU A 31 17.59 10.90 13.86
N LEU A 32 16.44 10.44 14.32
CA LEU A 32 16.34 9.50 15.45
C LEU A 32 17.07 8.18 15.19
N LYS A 33 17.10 7.72 13.94
CA LYS A 33 17.90 6.56 13.51
C LYS A 33 19.38 6.67 13.93
N THR A 34 19.99 7.84 13.76
CA THR A 34 21.42 8.07 14.08
C THR A 34 21.72 7.97 15.57
N LEU A 35 20.69 8.10 16.43
CA LEU A 35 20.78 7.89 17.88
C LEU A 35 20.44 6.45 18.27
N LEU A 36 19.35 5.91 17.72
CA LEU A 36 18.69 4.69 18.23
C LEU A 36 19.16 3.38 17.59
N GLU A 37 19.75 3.42 16.39
CA GLU A 37 20.25 2.23 15.66
C GLU A 37 21.78 2.07 15.76
N ARG A 38 22.43 2.82 16.67
CA ARG A 38 23.83 2.59 17.07
C ARG A 38 23.99 1.30 17.87
N SER A 39 25.20 0.73 17.89
CA SER A 39 25.57 -0.43 18.72
C SER A 39 25.26 -0.22 20.21
N ASP A 40 25.59 0.97 20.72
CA ASP A 40 25.32 1.43 22.09
C ASP A 40 23.88 1.91 22.33
N ARG A 41 23.02 1.89 21.30
CA ARG A 41 21.68 2.49 21.27
C ARG A 41 21.62 3.94 21.78
N GLY A 42 22.72 4.68 21.60
CA GLY A 42 22.88 6.08 21.98
C GLY A 42 23.43 6.32 23.39
N ALA A 43 23.80 5.27 24.15
CA ALA A 43 24.32 5.43 25.52
C ALA A 43 25.58 6.32 25.60
N GLY A 44 26.49 6.25 24.62
CA GLY A 44 27.67 7.11 24.53
C GLY A 44 27.37 8.58 24.20
N LEU A 45 26.11 8.93 23.93
CA LEU A 45 25.65 10.29 23.61
C LEU A 45 24.98 11.00 24.80
N VAL A 46 24.95 10.37 25.98
CA VAL A 46 24.42 10.98 27.21
C VAL A 46 25.19 12.26 27.55
N GLY A 47 24.46 13.28 28.00
CA GLY A 47 24.99 14.63 28.26
C GLY A 47 25.15 15.50 27.01
N LYS A 48 24.98 14.96 25.80
CA LYS A 48 24.97 15.78 24.58
C LYS A 48 23.63 16.50 24.43
N LYS A 49 23.72 17.77 24.05
CA LYS A 49 22.56 18.60 23.71
C LYS A 49 22.22 18.44 22.23
N VAL A 50 20.94 18.22 21.92
CA VAL A 50 20.43 17.96 20.57
C VAL A 50 19.10 18.66 20.32
N VAL A 51 18.78 18.87 19.04
CA VAL A 51 17.43 19.21 18.60
C VAL A 51 16.85 17.99 17.89
N ILE A 52 15.64 17.58 18.24
CA ILE A 52 14.88 16.53 17.56
C ILE A 52 13.53 17.08 17.10
N GLY A 53 12.86 16.40 16.18
CA GLY A 53 11.45 16.69 15.94
C GLY A 53 10.76 15.58 15.16
N GLY A 54 9.47 15.40 15.43
CA GLY A 54 8.66 14.32 14.89
C GLY A 54 7.24 14.37 15.43
N TRP A 55 6.48 13.29 15.27
CA TRP A 55 5.11 13.19 15.75
C TRP A 55 4.98 12.28 16.97
N VAL A 56 4.03 12.62 17.85
CA VAL A 56 3.68 11.82 19.04
C VAL A 56 3.07 10.48 18.63
N LYS A 57 3.74 9.37 18.96
CA LYS A 57 3.27 7.99 18.81
C LYS A 57 2.52 7.48 20.03
N SER A 58 2.86 8.00 21.21
CA SER A 58 2.13 7.82 22.47
C SER A 58 2.57 8.89 23.48
N SER A 59 1.68 9.24 24.39
CA SER A 59 1.92 10.20 25.46
C SER A 59 1.49 9.64 26.82
N ARG A 60 2.18 10.02 27.89
CA ARG A 60 1.70 9.88 29.28
C ARG A 60 2.01 11.17 30.05
N ALA A 61 1.19 11.50 31.04
CA ALA A 61 1.43 12.59 31.98
C ALA A 61 1.61 11.99 33.39
N VAL A 62 2.58 12.51 34.13
CA VAL A 62 2.79 12.18 35.56
C VAL A 62 2.76 13.49 36.33
N LYS A 63 1.98 13.56 37.41
CA LYS A 63 1.91 14.75 38.26
C LYS A 63 3.22 14.89 39.04
N LYS A 64 3.75 16.10 39.21
CA LYS A 64 4.79 16.34 40.22
C LYS A 64 4.14 16.30 41.60
N ASP A 65 4.54 15.36 42.44
CA ASP A 65 4.05 15.30 43.81
C ASP A 65 4.70 16.38 44.69
N SER A 66 3.88 17.04 45.50
CA SER A 66 4.33 17.90 46.59
C SER A 66 5.12 17.07 47.62
N PRO A 67 6.06 17.68 48.39
CA PRO A 67 6.90 16.93 49.33
C PRO A 67 6.08 16.16 50.39
N PRO A 68 6.62 15.05 50.93
CA PRO A 68 5.91 14.23 51.91
C PRO A 68 5.58 15.02 53.18
N PRO A 69 4.45 14.71 53.86
CA PRO A 69 4.11 15.36 55.12
C PRO A 69 5.16 15.07 56.20
N PRO A 70 5.37 16.00 57.16
CA PRO A 70 6.30 15.76 58.27
C PRO A 70 5.86 14.55 59.11
N PRO A 71 6.82 13.85 59.76
CA PRO A 71 6.52 12.61 60.48
C PRO A 71 5.51 12.85 61.61
N VAL A 72 4.48 12.01 61.65
CA VAL A 72 3.46 12.03 62.69
C VAL A 72 4.07 11.58 64.01
N VAL A 73 4.06 12.46 65.02
CA VAL A 73 4.43 12.10 66.39
C VAL A 73 3.36 11.16 66.96
N VAL A 74 3.75 9.92 67.24
CA VAL A 74 2.86 8.93 67.85
C VAL A 74 2.70 9.22 69.34
N VAL A 75 1.48 9.52 69.76
CA VAL A 75 1.06 9.50 71.17
C VAL A 75 0.24 8.21 71.39
N PRO A 76 0.55 7.38 72.39
CA PRO A 76 -0.14 6.10 72.58
C PRO A 76 -1.51 6.27 73.25
N SER A 77 -2.51 5.58 72.72
CA SER A 77 -3.84 5.45 73.34
C SER A 77 -3.88 4.28 74.34
N PRO A 78 -4.60 4.39 75.48
CA PRO A 78 -4.82 3.27 76.39
C PRO A 78 -5.86 2.26 75.86
N SER A 79 -5.98 1.14 76.58
CA SER A 79 -6.48 -0.16 76.15
C SER A 79 -7.97 -0.44 76.39
N SER A 80 -8.41 -1.61 75.89
CA SER A 80 -9.69 -2.32 76.14
C SER A 80 -10.95 -1.69 75.52
N GLY A 81 -11.97 -2.45 75.12
CA GLY A 81 -12.16 -3.90 75.05
C GLY A 81 -13.48 -4.15 74.31
N GLY A 82 -13.59 -5.21 73.51
CA GLY A 82 -14.78 -5.42 72.67
C GLY A 82 -15.90 -6.18 73.40
N ASP A 83 -17.14 -6.03 72.90
CA ASP A 83 -18.05 -7.17 72.78
C ASP A 83 -19.10 -6.97 71.67
N GLN A 84 -19.74 -8.06 71.25
CA GLN A 84 -20.73 -8.11 70.15
C GLN A 84 -22.18 -8.18 70.67
N SER A 85 -23.16 -7.70 69.90
CA SER A 85 -24.50 -8.33 69.85
C SER A 85 -25.29 -7.96 68.58
N HIS A 86 -26.20 -8.85 68.19
CA HIS A 86 -27.02 -8.80 66.96
C HIS A 86 -28.35 -8.04 67.15
N THR A 87 -28.95 -7.53 66.06
CA THR A 87 -30.37 -7.80 65.66
C THR A 87 -30.69 -7.26 64.25
N THR A 88 -31.93 -7.45 63.76
CA THR A 88 -32.28 -7.78 62.35
C THR A 88 -33.34 -6.91 61.66
N ALA A 89 -33.48 -7.09 60.32
CA ALA A 89 -34.57 -6.69 59.39
C ALA A 89 -34.51 -5.25 58.80
N ASN A 90 -35.04 -4.92 57.60
CA ASN A 90 -36.06 -5.60 56.77
C ASN A 90 -36.03 -5.30 55.23
N ILE A 91 -37.02 -5.87 54.51
CA ILE A 91 -37.25 -6.08 53.04
C ILE A 91 -38.32 -5.09 52.48
N ARG A 92 -38.45 -4.63 51.20
CA ARG A 92 -37.90 -4.95 49.83
C ARG A 92 -38.06 -3.77 48.80
N CYS A 93 -37.99 -4.11 47.49
CA CYS A 93 -38.32 -3.45 46.17
C CYS A 93 -39.53 -2.46 46.08
N THR A 94 -39.86 -1.71 44.99
CA THR A 94 -39.82 -1.90 43.49
C THR A 94 -40.05 -0.58 42.67
N GLU A 95 -39.43 -0.42 41.47
CA GLU A 95 -40.01 0.03 40.15
C GLU A 95 -40.69 1.45 39.94
N ILE A 96 -40.88 2.11 38.76
CA ILE A 96 -40.48 1.96 37.32
C ILE A 96 -40.64 3.31 36.50
N ILE A 97 -39.65 3.62 35.61
CA ILE A 97 -39.62 4.26 34.23
C ILE A 97 -40.56 5.43 33.77
N GLN A 98 -39.98 6.41 33.01
CA GLN A 98 -40.46 7.17 31.79
C GLN A 98 -40.47 8.73 31.90
N SER A 99 -40.11 9.55 30.88
CA SER A 99 -39.48 9.32 29.56
C SER A 99 -38.89 10.59 28.86
N LYS A 100 -37.92 10.35 27.95
CA LYS A 100 -37.65 10.95 26.61
C LYS A 100 -37.66 12.48 26.30
N MET A 101 -36.52 12.90 25.73
CA MET A 101 -36.31 13.69 24.48
C MET A 101 -36.93 15.10 24.31
N SER A 102 -36.04 16.09 24.13
CA SER A 102 -36.30 17.28 23.30
C SER A 102 -35.04 17.74 22.54
N ILE A 103 -34.97 17.42 21.24
CA ILE A 103 -34.08 18.06 20.26
C ILE A 103 -34.98 18.53 19.10
N PHE A 104 -34.65 19.67 18.50
CA PHE A 104 -35.30 20.34 17.34
C PHE A 104 -36.55 21.21 17.60
N ARG A 105 -36.31 22.49 17.92
CA ARG A 105 -36.75 23.71 17.16
C ARG A 105 -35.78 24.84 17.54
N ARG A 106 -35.29 25.73 16.65
CA ARG A 106 -35.46 25.88 15.19
C ARG A 106 -34.28 26.73 14.65
N PHE A 107 -33.83 26.44 13.43
CA PHE A 107 -33.05 27.39 12.61
C PHE A 107 -33.99 28.46 12.02
N PHE A 108 -33.52 29.72 11.92
CA PHE A 108 -33.61 30.57 10.71
C PHE A 108 -32.79 31.88 10.87
N ASP A 109 -31.53 31.81 10.47
CA ASP A 109 -30.83 32.67 9.49
C ASP A 109 -31.04 34.21 9.37
N VAL A 110 -29.88 34.89 9.41
CA VAL A 110 -29.37 35.88 8.43
C VAL A 110 -29.94 37.32 8.45
N LEU A 111 -29.10 38.28 8.90
CA LEU A 111 -28.65 39.46 8.12
C LEU A 111 -27.69 40.38 8.92
N SER A 112 -26.40 40.34 8.62
CA SER A 112 -25.47 41.50 8.50
C SER A 112 -24.02 41.04 8.55
N GLY A 113 -23.25 41.31 7.50
CA GLY A 113 -21.80 41.11 7.47
C GLY A 113 -21.03 42.40 7.71
N GLY A 114 -19.75 42.30 8.03
CA GLY A 114 -18.83 43.45 7.99
C GLY A 114 -17.74 43.46 9.06
N GLY A 115 -16.50 43.19 8.62
CA GLY A 115 -15.35 44.03 8.96
C GLY A 115 -14.80 44.08 10.39
N LYS A 116 -13.69 43.33 10.58
CA LYS A 116 -12.47 43.72 11.34
C LYS A 116 -12.52 43.85 12.88
N THR A 117 -11.29 43.85 13.40
CA THR A 117 -10.80 44.29 14.73
C THR A 117 -11.13 43.44 15.96
N TYR A 118 -10.06 42.93 16.56
CA TYR A 118 -9.99 42.42 17.92
C TYR A 118 -10.53 43.45 18.93
N PRO A 119 -11.27 43.05 19.97
CA PRO A 119 -11.43 43.87 21.16
C PRO A 119 -10.10 43.90 21.93
N ILE A 120 -9.59 45.11 22.13
CA ILE A 120 -8.55 45.40 23.12
C ILE A 120 -9.14 45.17 24.53
N PHE A 121 -8.26 44.83 25.48
CA PHE A 121 -8.56 44.67 26.91
C PHE A 121 -9.69 45.54 27.43
N ASP A 122 -10.67 44.89 28.08
CA ASP A 122 -11.45 45.54 29.13
C ASP A 122 -10.99 45.00 30.49
N LYS A 123 -10.67 45.91 31.42
CA LYS A 123 -9.91 45.61 32.64
C LYS A 123 -10.86 45.63 33.84
N THR A 124 -11.66 44.58 34.01
CA THR A 124 -12.56 44.46 35.17
C THR A 124 -11.88 43.70 36.29
N GLU A 125 -11.46 44.41 37.34
CA GLU A 125 -10.88 43.81 38.54
C GLU A 125 -11.95 43.05 39.35
N LEU A 126 -11.92 41.72 39.25
CA LEU A 126 -12.58 40.83 40.21
C LEU A 126 -11.52 40.25 41.15
N SER A 127 -11.29 40.97 42.25
CA SER A 127 -10.53 40.47 43.40
C SER A 127 -11.25 39.26 44.02
N GLY A 128 -10.49 38.24 44.43
CA GLY A 128 -10.97 37.36 45.51
C GLY A 128 -11.01 35.84 45.28
N GLN A 129 -10.53 35.29 44.16
CA GLN A 129 -10.17 33.86 44.12
C GLN A 129 -8.81 33.64 43.45
N LYS A 130 -7.81 33.33 44.28
CA LYS A 130 -6.49 32.89 43.81
C LYS A 130 -6.65 31.46 43.30
N ALA A 131 -6.97 31.32 42.00
CA ALA A 131 -7.03 30.03 41.33
C ALA A 131 -5.74 29.25 41.66
N ALA A 132 -5.89 28.02 42.15
CA ALA A 132 -4.74 27.18 42.45
C ALA A 132 -3.87 27.08 41.19
N PRO A 133 -2.53 27.20 41.29
CA PRO A 133 -1.67 27.04 40.14
C PRO A 133 -1.98 25.70 39.47
N PRO A 134 -2.07 25.64 38.13
CA PRO A 134 -2.39 24.39 37.45
C PRO A 134 -1.38 23.32 37.88
N PRO A 135 -1.84 22.10 38.22
CA PRO A 135 -0.95 21.07 38.74
C PRO A 135 0.19 20.82 37.75
N GLU A 136 1.42 20.90 38.23
CA GLU A 136 2.58 20.68 37.37
C GLU A 136 2.67 19.20 36.97
N TYR A 137 2.90 18.96 35.68
CA TYR A 137 3.05 17.63 35.11
C TYR A 137 4.41 17.50 34.42
N VAL A 138 4.92 16.27 34.40
CA VAL A 138 5.95 15.83 33.48
C VAL A 138 5.28 14.98 32.40
N PHE A 139 5.34 15.45 31.17
CA PHE A 139 4.88 14.70 30.00
C PHE A 139 6.01 13.83 29.47
N TYR A 140 5.68 12.60 29.07
CA TYR A 140 6.59 11.72 28.35
C TYR A 140 5.95 11.40 27.00
N PHE A 141 6.63 11.77 25.93
CA PHE A 141 6.22 11.48 24.56
C PHE A 141 7.15 10.42 23.96
N LEU A 142 6.60 9.41 23.31
CA LEU A 142 7.36 8.63 22.34
C LEU A 142 7.24 9.33 20.99
N ILE A 143 8.35 9.88 20.50
CA ILE A 143 8.42 10.62 19.24
C ILE A 143 9.02 9.73 18.15
N SER A 144 8.42 9.80 16.96
CA SER A 144 8.98 9.22 15.73
C SER A 144 9.08 10.30 14.65
N ASP A 145 10.17 10.30 13.92
CA ASP A 145 10.41 11.13 12.73
C ASP A 145 10.28 10.33 11.42
N GLY A 146 10.05 9.01 11.52
CA GLY A 146 10.01 8.07 10.39
C GLY A 146 11.35 7.47 9.97
N SER A 147 12.48 7.94 10.52
CA SER A 147 13.82 7.47 10.13
C SER A 147 14.11 6.01 10.57
N SER A 148 13.57 5.60 11.72
CA SER A 148 13.74 4.27 12.33
C SER A 148 12.41 3.60 12.70
N VAL A 149 12.45 2.31 13.06
CA VAL A 149 11.35 1.62 13.77
C VAL A 149 11.16 2.21 15.16
N SER A 150 12.28 2.41 15.85
CA SER A 150 12.35 2.87 17.24
C SER A 150 11.83 4.31 17.37
N SER A 151 11.33 4.64 18.56
CA SER A 151 10.87 5.98 18.93
C SER A 151 11.66 6.43 20.15
N LEU A 152 12.05 7.70 20.16
CA LEU A 152 12.78 8.31 21.28
C LEU A 152 11.79 8.77 22.34
N GLN A 153 12.08 8.51 23.61
CA GLN A 153 11.33 9.11 24.73
C GLN A 153 11.80 10.55 24.92
N VAL A 154 10.84 11.47 25.00
CA VAL A 154 11.06 12.91 25.20
C VAL A 154 10.30 13.31 26.45
N VAL A 155 11.04 13.78 27.46
CA VAL A 155 10.55 14.23 28.75
C VAL A 155 10.39 15.75 28.69
N VAL A 156 9.18 16.23 28.97
CA VAL A 156 8.80 17.64 28.82
C VAL A 156 8.10 18.10 30.08
N ASP A 157 8.65 19.12 30.73
CA ASP A 157 7.96 19.80 31.81
C ASP A 157 6.75 20.58 31.28
N SER A 158 5.62 20.49 31.98
CA SER A 158 4.43 21.30 31.69
C SER A 158 4.70 22.80 31.61
N ALA A 159 5.68 23.32 32.36
CA ALA A 159 6.09 24.72 32.32
C ALA A 159 6.68 25.17 30.97
N LEU A 160 7.14 24.23 30.12
CA LEU A 160 7.66 24.52 28.78
C LEU A 160 6.56 24.61 27.71
N SER A 161 5.31 24.26 28.04
CA SER A 161 4.20 24.26 27.08
C SER A 161 3.35 25.52 27.19
N THR A 162 3.27 26.28 26.10
CA THR A 162 2.30 27.38 25.94
C THR A 162 0.91 26.91 25.51
N VAL A 163 0.74 25.62 25.20
CA VAL A 163 -0.54 25.03 24.75
C VAL A 163 -1.12 24.04 25.77
N PRO A 164 -2.46 23.84 25.78
CA PRO A 164 -3.10 22.87 26.67
C PRO A 164 -2.56 21.45 26.48
N ALA A 165 -2.43 20.72 27.59
CA ALA A 165 -1.97 19.32 27.60
C ALA A 165 -2.76 18.41 26.64
N THR A 166 -4.08 18.64 26.50
CA THR A 166 -4.96 17.89 25.59
C THR A 166 -4.56 17.99 24.13
N GLN A 167 -4.02 19.12 23.67
CA GLN A 167 -3.53 19.30 22.30
C GLN A 167 -2.12 18.72 22.14
N LEU A 168 -1.24 18.97 23.12
CA LEU A 168 0.14 18.50 23.07
C LEU A 168 0.25 16.96 23.13
N MET A 169 -0.63 16.32 23.91
CA MET A 169 -0.67 14.86 24.09
C MET A 169 -1.41 14.10 22.97
N ALA A 170 -2.06 14.79 22.01
CA ALA A 170 -2.78 14.12 20.94
C ALA A 170 -1.84 13.30 20.04
N LEU A 171 -2.28 12.09 19.65
CA LEU A 171 -1.49 11.23 18.76
C LEU A 171 -1.35 11.90 17.38
N GLY A 172 -0.13 11.91 16.85
CA GLY A 172 0.19 12.59 15.60
C GLY A 172 0.57 14.07 15.73
N THR A 173 0.41 14.70 16.91
CA THR A 173 0.87 16.08 17.17
C THR A 173 2.35 16.19 16.86
N CYS A 174 2.73 17.20 16.10
CA CYS A 174 4.10 17.42 15.66
C CYS A 174 4.81 18.39 16.61
N ILE A 175 5.96 17.97 17.15
CA ILE A 175 6.80 18.77 18.05
C ILE A 175 8.25 18.83 17.56
N VAL A 176 8.94 19.89 17.95
CA VAL A 176 10.40 20.00 17.93
C VAL A 176 10.85 20.28 19.36
N ALA A 177 11.87 19.56 19.83
CA ALA A 177 12.41 19.71 21.18
C ALA A 177 13.93 19.90 21.12
N GLU A 178 14.43 20.91 21.82
CA GLU A 178 15.85 21.11 22.11
C GLU A 178 16.09 20.67 23.56
N GLY A 179 17.11 19.85 23.82
CA GLY A 179 17.32 19.29 25.15
C GLY A 179 18.58 18.44 25.27
N VAL A 180 18.77 17.82 26.44
CA VAL A 180 19.96 17.02 26.78
C VAL A 180 19.59 15.53 26.83
N LEU A 181 20.41 14.69 26.22
CA LEU A 181 20.25 13.23 26.28
C LEU A 181 20.61 12.68 27.67
N ARG A 182 19.75 11.84 28.24
CA ARG A 182 19.89 11.24 29.56
C ARG A 182 19.69 9.72 29.50
N LEU A 183 20.22 9.02 30.50
CA LEU A 183 19.76 7.67 30.85
C LEU A 183 18.40 7.79 31.57
N PRO A 184 17.41 6.95 31.27
CA PRO A 184 16.13 6.99 31.97
C PRO A 184 16.26 6.69 33.46
N LEU A 185 15.52 7.44 34.28
CA LEU A 185 15.52 7.33 35.75
C LEU A 185 15.12 5.94 36.30
N ALA A 186 14.43 5.11 35.51
CA ALA A 186 13.99 3.79 35.92
C ALA A 186 14.88 2.68 35.33
N ALA A 187 15.49 1.85 36.19
CA ALA A 187 16.33 0.72 35.79
C ALA A 187 15.60 -0.35 34.94
N SER A 188 14.25 -0.32 34.91
CA SER A 188 13.39 -1.18 34.09
C SER A 188 12.88 -0.50 32.80
N ALA A 189 13.45 0.64 32.41
CA ALA A 189 13.05 1.37 31.21
C ALA A 189 13.24 0.54 29.92
N LYS A 190 12.27 0.63 29.00
CA LYS A 190 12.32 -0.01 27.67
C LYS A 190 13.21 0.73 26.66
N HIS A 191 13.78 1.87 27.06
CA HIS A 191 14.57 2.76 26.24
C HIS A 191 15.96 2.91 26.88
N VAL A 192 17.01 3.01 26.07
CA VAL A 192 18.39 3.16 26.57
C VAL A 192 18.72 4.63 26.87
N ILE A 193 18.11 5.54 26.11
CA ILE A 193 18.22 6.99 26.29
C ILE A 193 16.86 7.68 26.19
N GLU A 194 16.75 8.85 26.80
CA GLU A 194 15.65 9.81 26.65
C GLU A 194 16.18 11.23 26.44
N LEU A 195 15.37 12.12 25.87
CA LEU A 195 15.68 13.54 25.78
C LEU A 195 14.95 14.30 26.89
N GLU A 196 15.70 14.93 27.79
CA GLU A 196 15.21 15.93 28.74
C GLU A 196 15.09 17.26 28.00
N ALA A 197 13.87 17.70 27.69
CA ALA A 197 13.65 18.91 26.90
C ALA A 197 13.89 20.19 27.72
N GLU A 198 14.65 21.12 27.15
CA GLU A 198 14.87 22.47 27.68
C GLU A 198 14.04 23.53 26.92
N LYS A 199 13.72 23.26 25.65
CA LYS A 199 12.80 24.06 24.84
C LYS A 199 11.87 23.17 24.05
N LEU A 200 10.63 23.60 23.91
CA LEU A 200 9.59 22.91 23.15
C LEU A 200 8.96 23.87 22.13
N LEU A 201 8.88 23.42 20.88
CA LEU A 201 8.08 24.06 19.84
C LEU A 201 6.97 23.09 19.42
N HIS A 202 5.73 23.48 19.66
CA HIS A 202 4.55 22.81 19.12
C HIS A 202 4.33 23.27 17.68
N VAL A 203 4.54 22.37 16.72
CA VAL A 203 4.59 22.70 15.28
C VAL A 203 3.22 22.53 14.61
N GLY A 204 2.46 21.52 15.00
CA GLY A 204 1.17 21.23 14.40
C GLY A 204 0.26 20.41 15.31
N THR A 205 -0.92 20.97 15.60
CA THR A 205 -2.01 20.34 16.34
C THR A 205 -2.60 19.16 15.57
N VAL A 206 -3.18 18.22 16.31
CA VAL A 206 -4.08 17.21 15.76
C VAL A 206 -5.45 17.32 16.44
N ASP A 207 -6.51 17.28 15.62
CA ASP A 207 -7.88 17.00 16.07
C ASP A 207 -8.03 15.49 16.29
N PRO A 208 -8.17 15.00 17.55
CA PRO A 208 -8.20 13.57 17.83
C PRO A 208 -9.44 12.86 17.29
N GLU A 209 -10.54 13.58 17.07
CA GLU A 209 -11.80 13.01 16.56
C GLU A 209 -11.74 12.78 15.05
N LYS A 210 -11.05 13.68 14.33
CA LYS A 210 -10.90 13.62 12.86
C LYS A 210 -9.69 12.81 12.40
N TYR A 211 -8.62 12.71 13.19
CA TYR A 211 -7.39 12.03 12.77
C TYR A 211 -7.53 10.49 12.80
N PRO A 212 -7.45 9.78 11.66
CA PRO A 212 -7.77 8.35 11.61
C PRO A 212 -6.89 7.49 12.53
N LEU A 213 -5.63 7.88 12.71
CA LEU A 213 -4.65 7.14 13.53
C LEU A 213 -4.73 7.46 15.04
N SER A 214 -5.71 8.25 15.49
CA SER A 214 -6.00 8.41 16.93
C SER A 214 -6.60 7.13 17.53
N LYS A 215 -7.32 6.35 16.71
CA LYS A 215 -7.91 5.06 17.09
C LYS A 215 -6.82 4.00 17.24
N LYS A 216 -6.86 3.25 18.35
CA LYS A 216 -5.85 2.22 18.64
C LYS A 216 -5.91 1.08 17.62
N GLN A 217 -4.81 0.87 16.90
CA GLN A 217 -4.53 -0.27 16.01
C GLN A 217 -5.59 -0.54 14.93
N LEU A 218 -5.58 0.27 13.87
CA LEU A 218 -6.30 -0.06 12.64
C LEU A 218 -5.61 -1.23 11.89
N PRO A 219 -6.38 -2.19 11.32
CA PRO A 219 -5.84 -3.23 10.45
C PRO A 219 -5.42 -2.66 9.09
N LEU A 220 -4.51 -3.35 8.38
CA LEU A 220 -3.91 -2.86 7.13
C LEU A 220 -4.95 -2.49 6.05
N HIS A 221 -6.01 -3.28 5.89
CA HIS A 221 -7.05 -2.98 4.88
C HIS A 221 -7.77 -1.65 5.16
N MET A 222 -8.11 -1.33 6.42
CA MET A 222 -8.70 -0.04 6.80
C MET A 222 -7.72 1.13 6.68
N LEU A 223 -6.41 0.87 6.70
CA LEU A 223 -5.40 1.91 6.48
C LEU A 223 -5.33 2.36 5.01
N ARG A 224 -5.86 1.59 4.06
CA ARG A 224 -5.88 1.92 2.62
C ARG A 224 -6.80 3.11 2.33
N ASP A 225 -7.91 3.22 3.05
CA ASP A 225 -8.83 4.37 3.03
C ASP A 225 -8.16 5.68 3.50
N TYR A 226 -7.00 5.57 4.14
CA TYR A 226 -6.21 6.68 4.67
C TYR A 226 -4.76 6.59 4.16
N SER A 227 -4.57 6.29 2.86
CA SER A 227 -3.25 6.04 2.25
C SER A 227 -2.24 7.17 2.46
N HIS A 228 -2.71 8.42 2.53
CA HIS A 228 -1.89 9.60 2.86
C HIS A 228 -1.43 9.67 4.34
N PHE A 229 -2.10 9.01 5.29
CA PHE A 229 -1.69 8.96 6.70
C PHE A 229 -1.01 7.65 7.10
N ARG A 230 -1.33 6.52 6.46
CA ARG A 230 -0.82 5.20 6.87
C ARG A 230 0.71 5.07 7.00
N PRO A 231 1.58 5.81 6.27
CA PRO A 231 3.03 5.77 6.49
C PRO A 231 3.49 6.17 7.91
N ARG A 232 2.68 6.89 8.69
CA ARG A 232 2.96 7.21 10.10
C ARG A 232 2.77 6.00 11.05
N THR A 233 2.16 4.92 10.57
CA THR A 233 2.10 3.64 11.30
C THR A 233 3.44 2.90 11.20
N THR A 234 3.83 2.17 12.25
CA THR A 234 5.16 1.56 12.29
C THR A 234 5.31 0.45 11.24
N THR A 235 4.24 -0.32 10.94
CA THR A 235 4.26 -1.36 9.92
C THR A 235 4.49 -0.77 8.53
N VAL A 236 3.66 0.18 8.09
CA VAL A 236 3.82 0.77 6.74
C VAL A 236 5.14 1.50 6.62
N GLY A 237 5.57 2.28 7.63
CA GLY A 237 6.88 2.93 7.61
C GLY A 237 8.05 1.93 7.48
N SER A 238 7.98 0.78 8.13
CA SER A 238 9.00 -0.28 8.00
C SER A 238 9.00 -0.90 6.60
N VAL A 239 7.81 -1.21 6.07
CA VAL A 239 7.61 -1.73 4.70
C VAL A 239 8.16 -0.73 3.66
N THR A 240 7.90 0.57 3.82
CA THR A 240 8.44 1.62 2.94
C THR A 240 9.97 1.72 3.01
N ARG A 241 10.58 1.59 4.20
CA ARG A 241 12.05 1.56 4.35
C ARG A 241 12.68 0.30 3.74
N VAL A 242 12.01 -0.85 3.84
CA VAL A 242 12.46 -2.09 3.17
C VAL A 242 12.33 -1.97 1.65
N HIS A 243 11.22 -1.43 1.12
CA HIS A 243 11.08 -1.16 -0.31
C HIS A 243 12.17 -0.22 -0.83
N SER A 244 12.42 0.89 -0.12
CA SER A 244 13.51 1.82 -0.46
C SER A 244 14.89 1.15 -0.45
N ALA A 245 15.15 0.24 0.49
CA ALA A 245 16.38 -0.54 0.53
C ALA A 245 16.48 -1.53 -0.64
N LEU A 246 15.39 -2.22 -1.01
CA LEU A 246 15.33 -3.08 -2.18
C LEU A 246 15.56 -2.29 -3.48
N THR A 247 14.96 -1.11 -3.64
CA THR A 247 15.19 -0.22 -4.80
C THR A 247 16.67 0.13 -4.95
N LEU A 248 17.34 0.51 -3.85
CA LEU A 248 18.78 0.78 -3.85
C LEU A 248 19.58 -0.49 -4.18
N ALA A 249 19.22 -1.62 -3.59
CA ALA A 249 19.86 -2.91 -3.85
C ALA A 249 19.77 -3.33 -5.32
N SER A 250 18.64 -3.12 -5.99
CA SER A 250 18.47 -3.35 -7.43
C SER A 250 19.49 -2.58 -8.26
N HIS A 251 19.60 -1.27 -8.00
CA HIS A 251 20.60 -0.44 -8.67
C HIS A 251 22.03 -0.88 -8.36
N THR A 252 22.34 -1.17 -7.10
CA THR A 252 23.67 -1.62 -6.67
C THR A 252 24.07 -2.94 -7.34
N PHE A 253 23.20 -3.95 -7.35
CA PHE A 253 23.48 -5.23 -7.98
C PHE A 253 23.76 -5.08 -9.48
N LEU A 254 22.87 -4.39 -10.20
CA LEU A 254 22.93 -4.32 -11.65
C LEU A 254 24.12 -3.48 -12.11
N GLN A 255 24.38 -2.33 -11.49
CA GLN A 255 25.55 -1.52 -11.84
C GLN A 255 26.87 -2.19 -11.45
N TYR A 256 26.93 -2.91 -10.32
CA TYR A 256 28.12 -3.68 -9.94
C TYR A 256 28.44 -4.80 -10.94
N HIS A 257 27.41 -5.45 -11.51
CA HIS A 257 27.57 -6.45 -12.57
C HIS A 257 27.65 -5.83 -13.98
N GLY A 258 27.85 -4.51 -14.09
CA GLY A 258 28.14 -3.80 -15.34
C GLY A 258 26.94 -3.51 -16.24
N PHE A 259 25.70 -3.67 -15.75
CA PHE A 259 24.50 -3.29 -16.50
C PHE A 259 24.35 -1.76 -16.53
N GLN A 260 24.05 -1.22 -17.71
CA GLN A 260 23.79 0.21 -17.89
C GLN A 260 22.31 0.54 -17.66
N TYR A 261 22.04 1.65 -16.97
CA TYR A 261 20.67 2.10 -16.74
C TYR A 261 20.10 2.80 -17.98
N VAL A 262 18.97 2.32 -18.48
CA VAL A 262 18.27 2.85 -19.64
C VAL A 262 16.86 3.26 -19.23
N GLN A 263 16.49 4.52 -19.51
CA GLN A 263 15.13 5.00 -19.33
C GLN A 263 14.30 4.66 -20.59
N VAL A 264 13.37 3.71 -20.45
CA VAL A 264 12.48 3.29 -21.54
C VAL A 264 11.17 4.11 -21.56
N PRO A 265 10.51 4.26 -22.73
CA PRO A 265 9.22 4.96 -22.81
C PRO A 265 8.12 4.30 -21.98
N VAL A 266 7.35 5.13 -21.25
CA VAL A 266 6.13 4.69 -20.56
C VAL A 266 4.93 4.69 -21.50
N ILE A 267 4.85 5.66 -22.41
CA ILE A 267 3.86 5.69 -23.50
C ILE A 267 4.43 4.92 -24.69
N THR A 268 3.66 3.98 -25.23
CA THR A 268 4.07 3.07 -26.30
C THR A 268 3.00 2.91 -27.38
N THR A 269 3.42 2.54 -28.59
CA THR A 269 2.57 2.10 -29.71
C THR A 269 2.53 0.58 -29.85
N THR A 270 3.44 -0.12 -29.17
CA THR A 270 3.66 -1.57 -29.20
C THR A 270 3.46 -2.18 -27.82
N GLY A 271 2.90 -3.37 -27.78
CA GLY A 271 2.67 -4.13 -26.55
C GLY A 271 1.71 -5.29 -26.81
N PHE A 272 1.46 -6.08 -25.78
CA PHE A 272 0.60 -7.26 -25.81
C PHE A 272 -0.25 -7.34 -24.53
N GLY A 273 -1.39 -8.01 -24.61
CA GLY A 273 -2.37 -8.09 -23.52
C GLY A 273 -3.32 -6.90 -23.44
N GLU A 274 -4.09 -6.81 -22.35
CA GLU A 274 -5.00 -5.68 -22.10
C GLU A 274 -4.20 -4.47 -21.60
N MET A 275 -4.14 -3.40 -22.40
CA MET A 275 -3.35 -2.19 -22.12
C MET A 275 -4.24 -0.96 -21.95
N PHE A 276 -3.83 -0.04 -21.08
CA PHE A 276 -4.51 1.26 -20.94
C PHE A 276 -4.21 2.13 -22.17
N ARG A 277 -5.24 2.54 -22.92
CA ARG A 277 -5.10 3.52 -24.01
C ARG A 277 -4.87 4.91 -23.43
N VAL A 278 -3.89 5.63 -23.98
CA VAL A 278 -3.61 7.05 -23.71
C VAL A 278 -4.15 7.88 -24.87
N THR A 279 -4.92 8.93 -24.58
CA THR A 279 -5.56 9.76 -25.61
C THR A 279 -5.85 11.18 -25.11
N THR A 280 -5.81 12.15 -26.03
CA THR A 280 -6.18 13.56 -25.83
C THR A 280 -7.44 13.96 -26.61
N LEU A 281 -8.13 12.99 -27.23
CA LEU A 281 -9.35 13.23 -28.02
C LEU A 281 -10.60 13.37 -27.14
N LEU A 282 -10.59 12.77 -25.95
CA LEU A 282 -11.70 12.83 -24.99
C LEU A 282 -11.91 14.29 -24.53
N GLY A 283 -13.07 14.86 -24.85
CA GLY A 283 -13.42 16.26 -24.55
C GLY A 283 -13.25 17.24 -25.71
N LYS A 284 -12.67 16.83 -26.86
CA LYS A 284 -12.61 17.64 -28.09
C LYS A 284 -13.81 17.40 -29.00
N THR A 285 -15.03 17.53 -28.47
CA THR A 285 -16.22 17.73 -29.33
C THR A 285 -16.25 19.18 -29.75
N ASP A 286 -16.01 19.46 -31.03
CA ASP A 286 -16.11 20.81 -31.58
C ASP A 286 -17.50 21.41 -31.29
N ASN A 287 -17.54 22.65 -30.76
CA ASN A 287 -18.78 23.41 -30.53
C ASN A 287 -19.36 23.95 -31.86
N LYS A 288 -19.56 23.07 -32.85
CA LYS A 288 -20.10 23.37 -34.17
C LYS A 288 -21.03 22.25 -34.67
N GLU A 289 -22.13 22.04 -33.97
CA GLU A 289 -23.32 21.42 -34.59
C GLU A 289 -24.43 22.45 -34.74
N GLU A 290 -24.63 22.90 -35.98
CA GLU A 290 -25.88 23.54 -36.40
C GLU A 290 -27.03 22.54 -36.22
N LYS A 291 -27.97 22.85 -35.34
CA LYS A 291 -29.15 22.01 -35.11
C LYS A 291 -30.06 21.97 -36.33
N LYS A 292 -29.96 20.93 -37.16
CA LYS A 292 -31.06 20.50 -38.02
C LYS A 292 -31.96 19.53 -37.25
N PRO A 293 -33.29 19.74 -37.22
CA PRO A 293 -34.20 18.89 -36.45
C PRO A 293 -34.41 17.54 -37.15
N ALA A 294 -34.01 16.45 -36.49
CA ALA A 294 -34.42 15.11 -36.87
C ALA A 294 -35.82 14.81 -36.31
N LYS A 295 -36.71 14.26 -37.15
CA LYS A 295 -38.09 13.93 -36.77
C LYS A 295 -38.11 12.82 -35.71
N GLU A 296 -38.82 13.06 -34.61
CA GLU A 296 -39.17 12.00 -33.65
C GLU A 296 -40.13 10.98 -34.29
N LYS A 297 -40.01 9.72 -33.84
CA LYS A 297 -41.03 8.68 -34.00
C LYS A 297 -41.39 8.15 -32.62
N ASP A 298 -42.66 7.81 -32.46
CA ASP A 298 -43.32 7.49 -31.18
C ASP A 298 -42.57 6.53 -30.25
N GLY A 299 -42.59 6.88 -28.96
CA GLY A 299 -42.21 6.01 -27.85
C GLY A 299 -42.89 6.46 -26.57
N PHE A 300 -43.58 5.53 -25.89
CA PHE A 300 -44.43 5.77 -24.71
C PHE A 300 -43.81 6.72 -23.66
N SER A 301 -44.57 7.74 -23.24
CA SER A 301 -44.15 8.69 -22.19
C SER A 301 -44.22 8.09 -20.79
N ILE A 302 -43.23 8.44 -19.97
CA ILE A 302 -43.16 8.08 -18.55
C ILE A 302 -44.28 8.71 -17.72
N ASP A 303 -44.81 9.85 -18.14
CA ASP A 303 -45.90 10.56 -17.47
C ASP A 303 -47.22 9.79 -17.58
N THR A 304 -47.44 9.10 -18.70
CA THR A 304 -48.59 8.21 -18.90
C THR A 304 -48.58 7.04 -17.91
N VAL A 305 -47.39 6.47 -17.64
CA VAL A 305 -47.23 5.39 -16.65
C VAL A 305 -47.44 5.91 -15.22
N LYS A 306 -46.95 7.11 -14.90
CA LYS A 306 -47.17 7.76 -13.59
C LYS A 306 -48.64 8.12 -13.36
N ALA A 307 -49.37 8.53 -14.40
CA ALA A 307 -50.82 8.71 -14.33
C ALA A 307 -51.55 7.39 -14.03
N ALA A 308 -51.20 6.30 -14.74
CA ALA A 308 -51.79 4.98 -14.52
C ALA A 308 -51.54 4.43 -13.10
N ILE A 309 -50.37 4.66 -12.52
CA ILE A 309 -50.06 4.30 -11.12
C ILE A 309 -51.01 5.01 -10.14
N LYS A 310 -51.25 6.31 -10.35
CA LYS A 310 -52.14 7.12 -9.51
C LYS A 310 -53.59 6.67 -9.61
N GLU A 311 -54.03 6.26 -10.79
CA GLU A 311 -55.38 5.73 -11.04
C GLU A 311 -55.57 4.33 -10.42
N LYS A 312 -54.63 3.40 -10.65
CA LYS A 312 -54.67 2.05 -10.03
C LYS A 312 -54.61 2.10 -8.51
N THR A 313 -53.89 3.05 -7.93
CA THR A 313 -53.88 3.28 -6.47
C THR A 313 -55.25 3.72 -5.96
N ARG A 314 -55.91 4.65 -6.65
CA ARG A 314 -57.30 5.07 -6.33
C ARG A 314 -58.29 3.91 -6.44
N LEU A 315 -58.13 3.03 -7.44
CA LEU A 315 -58.97 1.85 -7.60
C LEU A 315 -58.82 0.87 -6.42
N ILE A 316 -57.60 0.61 -5.95
CA ILE A 316 -57.35 -0.22 -4.76
C ILE A 316 -57.99 0.41 -3.52
N ASP A 317 -57.86 1.72 -3.35
CA ASP A 317 -58.46 2.46 -2.23
C ASP A 317 -59.99 2.52 -2.29
N HIS A 318 -60.58 2.40 -3.47
CA HIS A 318 -62.03 2.23 -3.64
C HIS A 318 -62.45 0.81 -3.26
N LEU A 319 -61.81 -0.21 -3.84
CA LEU A 319 -62.10 -1.63 -3.58
C LEU A 319 -61.96 -2.01 -2.10
N LYS A 320 -61.01 -1.41 -1.38
CA LYS A 320 -60.83 -1.57 0.08
C LYS A 320 -61.92 -0.90 0.92
N ARG A 321 -62.68 0.06 0.39
CA ARG A 321 -63.76 0.76 1.10
C ARG A 321 -65.16 0.20 0.78
N SER A 322 -65.27 -0.65 -0.24
CA SER A 322 -66.54 -1.18 -0.76
C SER A 322 -66.76 -2.67 -0.47
N ASP A 323 -66.16 -3.20 0.61
CA ASP A 323 -66.20 -4.62 1.02
C ASP A 323 -66.05 -5.63 -0.14
N SER A 324 -65.22 -5.28 -1.12
CA SER A 324 -65.02 -6.09 -2.32
C SER A 324 -64.19 -7.34 -2.02
N ASN A 325 -64.47 -8.43 -2.75
CA ASN A 325 -63.76 -9.71 -2.64
C ASN A 325 -62.24 -9.49 -2.48
N ARG A 326 -61.66 -10.11 -1.44
CA ARG A 326 -60.23 -10.10 -1.11
C ARG A 326 -59.34 -10.43 -2.33
N GLU A 327 -59.78 -11.33 -3.21
CA GLU A 327 -59.07 -11.69 -4.44
C GLU A 327 -58.99 -10.53 -5.44
N ALA A 328 -60.05 -9.72 -5.57
CA ALA A 328 -60.05 -8.54 -6.44
C ALA A 328 -59.10 -7.46 -5.92
N VAL A 329 -59.02 -7.27 -4.59
CA VAL A 329 -58.02 -6.38 -3.97
C VAL A 329 -56.60 -6.90 -4.21
N VAL A 330 -56.36 -8.20 -4.07
CA VAL A 330 -55.05 -8.83 -4.34
C VAL A 330 -54.65 -8.69 -5.82
N ALA A 331 -55.57 -8.93 -6.75
CA ALA A 331 -55.33 -8.75 -8.18
C ALA A 331 -54.98 -7.29 -8.54
N ALA A 332 -55.73 -6.32 -8.00
CA ALA A 332 -55.46 -4.90 -8.22
C ALA A 332 -54.11 -4.46 -7.62
N VAL A 333 -53.75 -4.95 -6.42
CA VAL A 333 -52.42 -4.71 -5.80
C VAL A 333 -51.29 -5.31 -6.64
N TYR A 334 -51.49 -6.50 -7.20
CA TYR A 334 -50.50 -7.16 -8.07
C TYR A 334 -50.31 -6.41 -9.41
N ASP A 335 -51.39 -5.88 -10.00
CA ASP A 335 -51.32 -5.06 -11.21
C ASP A 335 -50.68 -3.68 -10.96
N LEU A 336 -50.98 -3.03 -9.82
CA LEU A 336 -50.24 -1.83 -9.38
C LEU A 336 -48.74 -2.15 -9.23
N LYS A 337 -48.38 -3.29 -8.64
CA LYS A 337 -46.97 -3.71 -8.50
C LYS A 337 -46.28 -3.84 -9.87
N LYS A 338 -46.89 -4.57 -10.83
CA LYS A 338 -46.36 -4.65 -12.21
C LYS A 338 -46.17 -3.28 -12.86
N THR A 339 -47.09 -2.34 -12.60
CA THR A 339 -47.03 -0.98 -13.15
C THR A 339 -45.89 -0.16 -12.51
N ASN A 340 -45.66 -0.31 -11.20
CA ASN A 340 -44.52 0.28 -10.49
C ASN A 340 -43.18 -0.33 -10.91
N ASP A 341 -43.12 -1.64 -11.15
CA ASP A 341 -41.93 -2.32 -11.65
C ASP A 341 -41.57 -1.82 -13.06
N LEU A 342 -42.57 -1.63 -13.93
CA LEU A 342 -42.39 -1.03 -15.26
C LEU A 342 -41.93 0.43 -15.20
N ALA A 343 -42.50 1.25 -14.31
CA ALA A 343 -42.04 2.62 -14.10
C ALA A 343 -40.59 2.64 -13.59
N SER A 344 -40.22 1.75 -12.67
CA SER A 344 -38.86 1.61 -12.17
C SER A 344 -37.87 1.22 -13.28
N GLN A 345 -38.26 0.31 -14.18
CA GLN A 345 -37.46 -0.05 -15.35
C GLN A 345 -37.32 1.12 -16.36
N LEU A 346 -38.35 1.94 -16.53
CA LEU A 346 -38.31 3.13 -17.40
C LEU A 346 -37.47 4.26 -16.78
N GLU A 347 -37.55 4.47 -15.47
CA GLU A 347 -36.67 5.41 -14.75
C GLU A 347 -35.22 4.92 -14.72
N MET A 348 -34.98 3.63 -14.56
CA MET A 348 -33.64 3.04 -14.75
C MET A 348 -33.16 3.24 -16.18
N LYS A 349 -33.99 3.04 -17.20
CA LYS A 349 -33.65 3.32 -18.61
C LYS A 349 -33.47 4.81 -18.93
N GLN A 350 -34.05 5.74 -18.17
CA GLN A 350 -33.74 7.17 -18.28
C GLN A 350 -32.43 7.53 -17.55
N LYS A 351 -32.15 6.95 -16.38
CA LYS A 351 -30.88 7.12 -15.65
C LYS A 351 -29.71 6.39 -16.30
N SER A 352 -29.99 5.35 -17.09
CA SER A 352 -29.02 4.60 -17.90
C SER A 352 -29.10 4.93 -19.40
N LYS A 353 -29.90 5.94 -19.81
CA LYS A 353 -29.65 6.60 -21.09
C LYS A 353 -28.25 7.21 -20.99
N PRO A 354 -27.29 6.79 -21.83
CA PRO A 354 -26.02 7.49 -21.90
C PRO A 354 -26.32 8.94 -22.27
N GLY A 355 -25.60 9.89 -21.66
CA GLY A 355 -25.49 11.22 -22.27
C GLY A 355 -25.01 11.00 -23.70
N THR A 356 -25.86 11.36 -24.66
CA THR A 356 -25.81 11.06 -26.10
C THR A 356 -25.00 9.82 -26.46
N LEU A 357 -25.68 8.75 -26.89
CA LEU A 357 -25.06 7.72 -27.73
C LEU A 357 -24.56 8.39 -29.02
N VAL A 358 -23.34 8.93 -28.94
CA VAL A 358 -22.41 9.06 -30.04
C VAL A 358 -22.42 7.67 -30.67
N LYS A 359 -23.07 7.54 -31.83
CA LYS A 359 -22.67 6.50 -32.80
C LYS A 359 -21.16 6.51 -32.76
N SER A 360 -20.51 5.37 -32.55
CA SER A 360 -19.04 5.34 -32.45
C SER A 360 -18.42 5.91 -33.73
N GLU A 361 -18.24 7.22 -33.73
CA GLU A 361 -17.32 7.93 -34.59
C GLU A 361 -16.00 7.36 -34.16
N LYS A 362 -15.55 6.40 -34.96
CA LYS A 362 -14.34 5.63 -34.76
C LYS A 362 -13.24 6.65 -34.58
N LEU A 363 -12.86 6.89 -33.31
CA LEU A 363 -12.05 8.04 -32.93
C LEU A 363 -10.84 8.10 -33.86
N ASP A 364 -10.72 9.22 -34.56
CA ASP A 364 -9.72 9.39 -35.58
C ASP A 364 -8.38 9.64 -34.90
N PHE A 365 -7.71 8.56 -34.50
CA PHE A 365 -6.44 8.61 -33.77
C PHE A 365 -5.32 9.28 -34.58
N SER A 366 -5.49 9.51 -35.89
CA SER A 366 -4.58 10.38 -36.66
C SER A 366 -4.58 11.83 -36.18
N LYS A 367 -5.63 12.25 -35.45
CA LYS A 367 -5.78 13.57 -34.81
C LYS A 367 -5.45 13.57 -33.31
N ASP A 368 -5.06 12.43 -32.75
CA ASP A 368 -4.58 12.38 -31.36
C ASP A 368 -3.14 12.92 -31.26
N PHE A 369 -2.64 13.13 -30.04
CA PHE A 369 -1.37 13.79 -29.76
C PHE A 369 -0.17 13.21 -30.53
N PHE A 370 -0.15 11.89 -30.74
CA PHE A 370 0.92 11.18 -31.46
C PHE A 370 0.53 10.76 -32.90
N GLY A 371 -0.65 11.18 -33.39
CA GLY A 371 -1.17 10.80 -34.70
C GLY A 371 -1.42 9.30 -34.91
N ARG A 372 -1.57 8.53 -33.81
CA ARG A 372 -1.82 7.09 -33.79
C ARG A 372 -2.33 6.65 -32.41
N ASP A 373 -2.85 5.42 -32.33
CA ASP A 373 -3.12 4.74 -31.06
C ASP A 373 -1.86 4.69 -30.18
N THR A 374 -1.99 5.08 -28.91
CA THR A 374 -0.94 4.94 -27.89
C THR A 374 -1.48 4.37 -26.59
N TYR A 375 -0.60 3.76 -25.81
CA TYR A 375 -0.91 2.99 -24.61
C TYR A 375 0.11 3.23 -23.51
N LEU A 376 -0.24 2.94 -22.25
CA LEU A 376 0.74 2.75 -21.18
C LEU A 376 1.39 1.37 -21.32
N THR A 377 2.70 1.31 -21.14
CA THR A 377 3.47 0.08 -21.38
C THR A 377 3.28 -0.98 -20.31
N SER A 378 3.11 -2.24 -20.74
CA SER A 378 3.17 -3.43 -19.89
C SER A 378 4.59 -3.97 -19.70
N SER A 379 5.55 -3.60 -20.57
CA SER A 379 6.97 -4.01 -20.47
C SER A 379 7.90 -3.08 -21.24
N GLY A 380 9.08 -2.81 -20.69
CA GLY A 380 10.16 -2.08 -21.33
C GLY A 380 11.00 -2.92 -22.29
N ARG A 381 10.84 -4.26 -22.29
CA ARG A 381 11.74 -5.25 -22.90
C ARG A 381 12.15 -4.92 -24.34
N PHE A 382 11.20 -4.66 -25.24
CA PHE A 382 11.52 -4.40 -26.66
C PHE A 382 12.46 -3.20 -26.86
N HIS A 383 12.36 -2.18 -25.99
CA HIS A 383 13.27 -1.04 -26.00
C HIS A 383 14.63 -1.42 -25.40
N LEU A 384 14.66 -2.23 -24.33
CA LEU A 384 15.92 -2.74 -23.78
C LEU A 384 16.69 -3.62 -24.76
N GLU A 385 16.04 -4.51 -25.54
CA GLU A 385 16.71 -5.34 -26.54
C GLU A 385 17.49 -4.51 -27.58
N SER A 386 16.93 -3.37 -28.00
CA SER A 386 17.63 -2.41 -28.87
C SER A 386 18.91 -1.86 -28.23
N TYR A 387 18.85 -1.50 -26.94
CA TYR A 387 20.00 -1.02 -26.19
C TYR A 387 21.00 -2.13 -25.79
N ALA A 388 20.53 -3.35 -25.54
CA ALA A 388 21.37 -4.52 -25.23
C ALA A 388 22.28 -4.86 -26.41
N SER A 389 21.73 -4.84 -27.63
CA SER A 389 22.48 -5.01 -28.89
C SER A 389 23.61 -3.98 -29.08
N ALA A 390 23.58 -2.83 -28.39
CA ALA A 390 24.61 -1.79 -28.47
C ALA A 390 25.53 -1.71 -27.23
N LEU A 391 25.00 -2.01 -26.03
CA LEU A 391 25.67 -1.79 -24.73
C LEU A 391 25.98 -3.10 -23.97
N GLY A 392 25.65 -4.26 -24.54
CA GLY A 392 25.86 -5.56 -23.93
C GLY A 392 24.83 -5.89 -22.86
N LYS A 393 24.87 -5.20 -21.71
CA LYS A 393 23.99 -5.45 -20.56
C LYS A 393 23.29 -4.17 -20.13
N VAL A 394 21.97 -4.19 -20.08
CA VAL A 394 21.14 -3.01 -19.77
C VAL A 394 19.99 -3.35 -18.84
N TYR A 395 19.50 -2.34 -18.11
CA TYR A 395 18.32 -2.48 -17.28
C TYR A 395 17.49 -1.20 -17.21
N THR A 396 16.19 -1.34 -16.96
CA THR A 396 15.28 -0.25 -16.61
C THR A 396 14.63 -0.55 -15.26
N PHE A 397 14.21 0.51 -14.58
CA PHE A 397 13.40 0.47 -13.37
C PHE A 397 12.25 1.46 -13.60
N GLY A 398 11.00 1.01 -13.61
CA GLY A 398 9.88 1.92 -13.83
C GLY A 398 8.50 1.26 -13.71
N PRO A 399 7.43 2.07 -13.79
CA PRO A 399 6.07 1.59 -13.67
C PRO A 399 5.66 0.78 -14.89
N ARG A 400 4.87 -0.27 -14.66
CA ARG A 400 4.26 -1.14 -15.68
C ARG A 400 2.76 -1.23 -15.42
N PHE A 401 2.00 -1.28 -16.51
CA PHE A 401 0.55 -1.12 -16.47
C PHE A 401 -0.14 -2.29 -17.17
N VAL A 402 -1.18 -2.82 -16.53
CA VAL A 402 -2.05 -3.87 -17.08
C VAL A 402 -3.50 -3.44 -16.86
N ALA A 403 -4.29 -3.41 -17.93
CA ALA A 403 -5.67 -2.89 -17.91
C ALA A 403 -6.72 -3.98 -17.72
N ASP A 404 -6.32 -5.11 -17.12
CA ASP A 404 -7.23 -6.21 -16.86
C ASP A 404 -8.20 -5.90 -15.71
N LYS A 405 -9.18 -6.79 -15.52
CA LYS A 405 -10.24 -6.64 -14.51
C LYS A 405 -10.06 -7.61 -13.34
N ILE A 406 -8.82 -7.96 -13.03
CA ILE A 406 -8.48 -8.86 -11.93
C ILE A 406 -8.36 -8.04 -10.64
N ASP A 407 -9.19 -8.38 -9.65
CA ASP A 407 -9.07 -7.86 -8.29
C ASP A 407 -8.74 -8.99 -7.32
N ASN A 408 -7.47 -9.13 -6.94
CA ASN A 408 -7.01 -10.11 -5.97
C ASN A 408 -5.81 -9.60 -5.16
N ALA A 409 -5.36 -10.37 -4.16
CA ALA A 409 -4.28 -9.99 -3.25
C ALA A 409 -2.85 -10.04 -3.83
N ARG A 410 -2.70 -10.32 -5.14
CA ARG A 410 -1.42 -10.48 -5.86
C ARG A 410 -1.36 -9.67 -7.16
N HIS A 411 -2.39 -8.91 -7.51
CA HIS A 411 -2.46 -8.15 -8.75
C HIS A 411 -2.73 -6.65 -8.50
N LEU A 412 -2.10 -5.79 -9.29
CA LEU A 412 -2.34 -4.35 -9.37
C LEU A 412 -2.30 -3.92 -10.84
N ALA A 413 -3.09 -2.90 -11.17
CA ALA A 413 -3.11 -2.30 -12.51
C ALA A 413 -1.89 -1.41 -12.80
N GLU A 414 -1.17 -1.01 -11.74
CA GLU A 414 0.11 -0.28 -11.76
C GLU A 414 1.07 -0.96 -10.77
N MET A 415 2.23 -1.41 -11.26
CA MET A 415 3.31 -2.04 -10.48
C MET A 415 4.66 -1.48 -10.89
N TRP A 416 5.70 -1.67 -10.08
CA TRP A 416 7.07 -1.30 -10.44
C TRP A 416 7.91 -2.52 -10.77
N ASN A 417 8.50 -2.53 -11.97
CA ASN A 417 9.36 -3.63 -12.40
C ASN A 417 10.81 -3.17 -12.58
N VAL A 418 11.73 -4.07 -12.25
CA VAL A 418 13.13 -4.02 -12.70
C VAL A 418 13.28 -5.03 -13.82
N GLU A 419 13.48 -4.54 -15.04
CA GLU A 419 13.67 -5.37 -16.23
C GLU A 419 15.12 -5.24 -16.71
N THR A 420 15.74 -6.34 -17.07
CA THR A 420 17.11 -6.39 -17.61
C THR A 420 17.12 -7.11 -18.95
N GLU A 421 18.12 -6.81 -19.77
CA GLU A 421 18.35 -7.47 -21.04
C GLU A 421 19.85 -7.58 -21.31
N MET A 422 20.29 -8.73 -21.79
CA MET A 422 21.70 -9.11 -21.91
C MET A 422 21.97 -9.72 -23.29
N ALA A 423 22.80 -9.06 -24.09
CA ALA A 423 23.29 -9.61 -25.35
C ALA A 423 24.33 -10.72 -25.11
N PHE A 424 24.41 -11.64 -26.06
CA PHE A 424 25.28 -12.84 -26.04
C PHE A 424 24.99 -13.80 -24.89
N THR A 425 23.72 -13.93 -24.49
CA THR A 425 23.28 -14.87 -23.43
C THR A 425 22.17 -15.80 -23.90
N GLU A 426 22.03 -16.92 -23.19
CA GLU A 426 20.98 -17.93 -23.37
C GLU A 426 20.08 -18.01 -22.13
N LEU A 427 19.17 -19.00 -22.07
CA LEU A 427 18.21 -19.12 -20.97
C LEU A 427 18.89 -19.35 -19.61
N ASP A 428 19.95 -20.16 -19.58
CA ASP A 428 20.65 -20.54 -18.35
C ASP A 428 21.34 -19.33 -17.70
N ASP A 429 22.00 -18.47 -18.49
CA ASP A 429 22.58 -17.21 -18.00
C ASP A 429 21.54 -16.29 -17.35
N ALA A 430 20.32 -16.27 -17.88
CA ALA A 430 19.23 -15.48 -17.32
C ALA A 430 18.65 -16.11 -16.04
N MET A 431 18.64 -17.44 -15.92
CA MET A 431 18.29 -18.14 -14.68
C MET A 431 19.37 -17.95 -13.60
N ASP A 432 20.65 -17.95 -13.97
CA ASP A 432 21.77 -17.63 -13.07
C ASP A 432 21.69 -16.17 -12.59
N CYS A 433 21.50 -15.22 -13.51
CA CYS A 433 21.30 -13.81 -13.18
C CYS A 433 20.09 -13.60 -12.25
N ALA A 434 18.97 -14.30 -12.47
CA ALA A 434 17.80 -14.20 -11.61
C ALA A 434 18.03 -14.78 -10.21
N ASP A 435 18.72 -15.91 -10.10
CA ASP A 435 19.07 -16.54 -8.83
C ASP A 435 20.02 -15.64 -8.01
N GLU A 436 21.14 -15.21 -8.59
CA GLU A 436 22.10 -14.32 -7.93
C GLU A 436 21.47 -12.98 -7.51
N TYR A 437 20.64 -12.40 -8.38
CA TYR A 437 19.94 -11.15 -8.10
C TYR A 437 18.96 -11.30 -6.94
N PHE A 438 18.13 -12.35 -6.96
CA PHE A 438 17.14 -12.62 -5.91
C PHE A 438 17.81 -12.88 -4.54
N LYS A 439 18.90 -13.67 -4.53
CA LYS A 439 19.74 -13.88 -3.34
C LYS A 439 20.35 -12.59 -2.82
N PHE A 440 20.90 -11.77 -3.71
CA PHE A 440 21.48 -10.49 -3.34
C PHE A 440 20.45 -9.58 -2.67
N LEU A 441 19.24 -9.47 -3.20
CA LEU A 441 18.16 -8.69 -2.59
C LEU A 441 17.79 -9.20 -1.19
N CYS A 442 17.68 -10.52 -1.01
CA CYS A 442 17.42 -11.14 0.29
C CYS A 442 18.53 -10.86 1.31
N LYS A 443 19.79 -11.02 0.91
CA LYS A 443 20.95 -10.73 1.75
C LYS A 443 21.03 -9.25 2.13
N TYR A 444 20.85 -8.36 1.14
CA TYR A 444 20.97 -6.91 1.32
C TYR A 444 19.99 -6.38 2.37
N ILE A 445 18.73 -6.82 2.39
CA ILE A 445 17.75 -6.35 3.37
C ILE A 445 18.03 -6.88 4.79
N LEU A 446 18.56 -8.09 4.94
CA LEU A 446 18.97 -8.65 6.23
C LEU A 446 20.11 -7.83 6.84
N GLU A 447 21.14 -7.54 6.03
CA GLU A 447 22.31 -6.76 6.45
C GLU A 447 21.96 -5.29 6.72
N ASN A 448 21.23 -4.65 5.80
CA ASN A 448 21.05 -3.19 5.83
C ASN A 448 19.83 -2.71 6.63
N ARG A 449 18.79 -3.54 6.84
CA ARG A 449 17.50 -3.16 7.47
C ARG A 449 17.16 -4.01 8.70
N HIS A 450 18.16 -4.47 9.46
CA HIS A 450 17.99 -5.40 10.58
C HIS A 450 16.88 -5.04 11.61
N GLU A 451 16.76 -3.79 12.08
CA GLU A 451 15.67 -3.41 13.02
C GLU A 451 14.28 -3.40 12.36
N ASP A 452 14.14 -3.01 11.09
CA ASP A 452 12.90 -3.16 10.30
C ASP A 452 12.52 -4.64 10.17
N MET A 453 13.48 -5.49 9.79
CA MET A 453 13.27 -6.93 9.62
C MET A 453 12.89 -7.61 10.94
N LYS A 454 13.51 -7.21 12.06
CA LYS A 454 13.18 -7.65 13.41
C LYS A 454 11.78 -7.23 13.85
N PHE A 455 11.35 -6.01 13.50
CA PHE A 455 9.98 -5.56 13.72
C PHE A 455 8.97 -6.37 12.90
N ILE A 456 9.24 -6.54 11.60
CA ILE A 456 8.38 -7.27 10.66
C ILE A 456 8.25 -8.73 11.09
N SER A 457 9.36 -9.40 11.44
CA SER A 457 9.36 -10.75 12.00
C SER A 457 8.46 -10.87 13.24
N LYS A 458 8.56 -9.92 14.17
CA LYS A 458 7.74 -9.91 15.39
C LYS A 458 6.25 -9.61 15.15
N ARG A 459 5.89 -8.93 14.05
CA ARG A 459 4.55 -8.31 13.87
C ARG A 459 3.75 -8.81 12.67
N VAL A 460 4.39 -9.38 11.65
CA VAL A 460 3.78 -9.79 10.38
C VAL A 460 3.97 -11.29 10.16
N ASP A 461 5.23 -11.74 10.00
CA ASP A 461 5.56 -13.17 9.78
C ASP A 461 6.83 -13.56 10.54
N LYS A 462 6.68 -14.32 11.63
CA LYS A 462 7.79 -14.80 12.48
C LYS A 462 8.84 -15.62 11.72
N THR A 463 8.51 -16.17 10.56
CA THR A 463 9.41 -16.99 9.75
C THR A 463 10.22 -16.19 8.73
N ILE A 464 9.99 -14.87 8.60
CA ILE A 464 10.55 -14.07 7.50
C ILE A 464 12.08 -14.05 7.48
N THR A 465 12.73 -13.83 8.63
CA THR A 465 14.18 -13.71 8.72
C THR A 465 14.84 -15.03 8.31
N THR A 466 14.42 -16.15 8.90
CA THR A 466 14.90 -17.50 8.57
C THR A 466 14.63 -17.89 7.11
N ARG A 467 13.48 -17.49 6.54
CA ARG A 467 13.17 -17.73 5.13
C ARG A 467 14.13 -16.97 4.20
N LEU A 468 14.44 -15.72 4.51
CA LEU A 468 15.37 -14.90 3.73
C LEU A 468 16.82 -15.40 3.87
N GLU A 469 17.25 -15.78 5.08
CA GLU A 469 18.57 -16.36 5.35
C GLU A 469 18.77 -17.67 4.58
N ALA A 470 17.78 -18.57 4.64
CA ALA A 470 17.79 -19.82 3.89
C ALA A 470 17.82 -19.58 2.37
N THR A 471 17.03 -18.62 1.88
CA THR A 471 16.98 -18.23 0.46
C THR A 471 18.31 -17.66 -0.02
N ALA A 472 18.93 -16.76 0.75
CA ALA A 472 20.22 -16.16 0.42
C ALA A 472 21.38 -17.17 0.41
N SER A 473 21.24 -18.30 1.12
CA SER A 473 22.30 -19.29 1.32
C SER A 473 22.16 -20.56 0.45
N SER A 474 20.99 -20.82 -0.13
CA SER A 474 20.69 -22.09 -0.83
C SER A 474 20.69 -21.95 -2.35
N SER A 475 21.15 -22.95 -3.09
CA SER A 475 20.94 -23.05 -4.54
C SER A 475 19.46 -23.19 -4.86
N LEU A 476 18.93 -22.43 -5.82
CA LEU A 476 17.55 -22.61 -6.28
C LEU A 476 17.43 -23.88 -7.12
N LEU A 477 16.45 -24.72 -6.81
CA LEU A 477 16.14 -25.87 -7.64
C LEU A 477 15.54 -25.41 -8.98
N ARG A 478 16.03 -25.98 -10.07
CA ARG A 478 15.52 -25.76 -11.43
C ARG A 478 14.88 -27.04 -11.96
N PHE A 479 13.73 -26.94 -12.59
CA PHE A 479 13.08 -28.05 -13.30
C PHE A 479 12.18 -27.53 -14.43
N SER A 480 11.95 -28.37 -15.43
CA SER A 480 11.08 -28.02 -16.55
C SER A 480 9.61 -28.01 -16.16
N TYR A 481 8.79 -27.28 -16.93
CA TYR A 481 7.33 -27.34 -16.86
C TYR A 481 6.80 -28.78 -17.00
N THR A 482 7.44 -29.61 -17.84
CA THR A 482 7.03 -31.01 -18.03
C THR A 482 7.26 -31.84 -16.76
N GLU A 483 8.35 -31.59 -16.03
CA GLU A 483 8.59 -32.18 -14.71
C GLU A 483 7.64 -31.61 -13.66
N ALA A 484 7.34 -30.30 -13.70
CA ALA A 484 6.36 -29.66 -12.82
C ALA A 484 4.97 -30.33 -12.92
N ILE A 485 4.48 -30.54 -14.14
CA ILE A 485 3.22 -31.27 -14.41
C ILE A 485 3.33 -32.71 -13.89
N SER A 486 4.44 -33.40 -14.16
CA SER A 486 4.66 -34.78 -13.71
C SER A 486 4.69 -34.92 -12.18
N LEU A 487 5.14 -33.89 -11.45
CA LEU A 487 5.12 -33.84 -9.99
C LEU A 487 3.73 -33.54 -9.44
N LEU A 488 3.03 -32.56 -10.03
CA LEU A 488 1.65 -32.23 -9.68
C LEU A 488 0.69 -33.40 -9.90
N GLN A 489 0.87 -34.18 -10.97
CA GLN A 489 0.08 -35.38 -11.26
C GLN A 489 0.35 -36.55 -10.28
N LYS A 490 1.52 -36.60 -9.64
CA LYS A 490 1.84 -37.58 -8.59
C LYS A 490 1.17 -37.25 -7.25
N ALA A 491 0.66 -36.04 -7.06
CA ALA A 491 0.01 -35.58 -5.83
C ALA A 491 -1.44 -36.11 -5.70
N THR A 492 -1.61 -37.44 -5.69
CA THR A 492 -2.93 -38.12 -5.73
C THR A 492 -3.87 -37.79 -4.57
N THR A 493 -3.34 -37.26 -3.45
CA THR A 493 -4.10 -36.83 -2.28
C THR A 493 -4.62 -35.39 -2.37
N ARG A 494 -4.08 -34.56 -3.29
CA ARG A 494 -4.51 -33.18 -3.51
C ARG A 494 -5.52 -33.12 -4.65
N LYS A 495 -6.67 -32.48 -4.40
CA LYS A 495 -7.59 -32.05 -5.46
C LYS A 495 -7.26 -30.60 -5.82
N PHE A 496 -6.92 -30.36 -7.07
CA PHE A 496 -6.74 -29.02 -7.64
C PHE A 496 -8.05 -28.57 -8.31
N GLU A 497 -8.32 -27.27 -8.31
CA GLU A 497 -9.50 -26.70 -8.98
C GLU A 497 -9.41 -26.85 -10.52
N THR A 498 -8.22 -26.59 -11.05
CA THR A 498 -7.84 -26.88 -12.44
C THR A 498 -6.89 -28.07 -12.44
N LYS A 499 -7.11 -29.06 -13.31
CA LYS A 499 -6.20 -30.21 -13.39
C LYS A 499 -4.84 -29.80 -13.97
N PRO A 500 -3.72 -30.29 -13.41
CA PRO A 500 -2.40 -30.10 -13.99
C PRO A 500 -2.24 -30.98 -15.23
N GLU A 501 -2.49 -30.41 -16.41
CA GLU A 501 -2.42 -31.09 -17.71
C GLU A 501 -1.41 -30.39 -18.63
N TRP A 502 -0.65 -31.16 -19.40
CA TRP A 502 0.41 -30.61 -20.25
C TRP A 502 -0.18 -29.75 -21.38
N GLY A 503 0.34 -28.53 -21.53
CA GLY A 503 -0.19 -27.50 -22.43
C GLY A 503 -1.08 -26.47 -21.74
N VAL A 504 -1.58 -26.75 -20.53
CA VAL A 504 -2.32 -25.80 -19.69
C VAL A 504 -1.34 -24.96 -18.85
N ALA A 505 -1.59 -23.65 -18.73
CA ALA A 505 -0.79 -22.79 -17.88
C ALA A 505 -0.88 -23.22 -16.40
N LEU A 506 0.24 -23.18 -15.68
CA LEU A 506 0.25 -23.47 -14.24
C LEU A 506 -0.52 -22.37 -13.51
N THR A 507 -1.52 -22.77 -12.71
CA THR A 507 -2.31 -21.84 -11.90
C THR A 507 -1.56 -21.42 -10.64
N THR A 508 -2.01 -20.36 -9.97
CA THR A 508 -1.49 -19.97 -8.66
C THR A 508 -1.56 -21.12 -7.65
N GLU A 509 -2.59 -21.99 -7.71
CA GLU A 509 -2.68 -23.17 -6.85
C GLU A 509 -1.56 -24.19 -7.14
N HIS A 510 -1.28 -24.46 -8.42
CA HIS A 510 -0.19 -25.35 -8.84
C HIS A 510 1.18 -24.84 -8.36
N LEU A 511 1.42 -23.54 -8.55
CA LEU A 511 2.67 -22.87 -8.18
C LEU A 511 2.87 -22.82 -6.65
N SER A 512 1.82 -22.55 -5.89
CA SER A 512 1.84 -22.65 -4.44
C SER A 512 2.09 -24.09 -3.98
N TYR A 513 1.41 -25.09 -4.55
CA TYR A 513 1.63 -26.48 -4.13
C TYR A 513 3.07 -26.96 -4.37
N LEU A 514 3.69 -26.58 -5.49
CA LEU A 514 5.11 -26.85 -5.76
C LEU A 514 6.02 -26.20 -4.71
N THR A 515 5.83 -24.91 -4.41
CA THR A 515 6.74 -24.15 -3.54
C THR A 515 6.48 -24.31 -2.04
N ASP A 516 5.21 -24.43 -1.63
CA ASP A 516 4.79 -24.50 -0.23
C ASP A 516 4.80 -25.95 0.32
N GLU A 517 4.41 -26.96 -0.48
CA GLU A 517 4.23 -28.35 -0.02
C GLU A 517 5.34 -29.31 -0.49
N ILE A 518 5.67 -29.31 -1.79
CA ILE A 518 6.68 -30.22 -2.36
C ILE A 518 8.09 -29.77 -1.98
N TYR A 519 8.48 -28.54 -2.36
CA TYR A 519 9.86 -28.07 -2.22
C TYR A 519 10.13 -27.23 -0.98
N LYS A 520 9.09 -26.63 -0.38
CA LYS A 520 9.16 -25.84 0.86
C LYS A 520 10.16 -24.66 0.77
N GLY A 521 10.29 -24.09 -0.43
CA GLY A 521 11.27 -23.06 -0.76
C GLY A 521 11.07 -22.52 -2.19
N PRO A 522 11.82 -21.46 -2.57
CA PRO A 522 11.78 -20.92 -3.91
C PRO A 522 12.34 -21.89 -4.97
N VAL A 523 11.80 -21.83 -6.18
CA VAL A 523 12.19 -22.68 -7.32
C VAL A 523 12.17 -21.89 -8.62
N ILE A 524 12.88 -22.39 -9.63
CA ILE A 524 12.78 -21.92 -11.01
C ILE A 524 12.12 -23.01 -11.86
N ILE A 525 11.02 -22.66 -12.51
CA ILE A 525 10.34 -23.52 -13.49
C ILE A 525 10.68 -22.99 -14.88
N HIS A 526 11.11 -23.83 -15.81
CA HIS A 526 11.52 -23.40 -17.16
C HIS A 526 10.92 -24.23 -18.31
N SER A 527 11.18 -23.85 -19.55
CA SER A 527 10.74 -24.56 -20.76
C SER A 527 9.21 -24.73 -20.86
N TYR A 528 8.48 -23.63 -20.76
CA TYR A 528 7.00 -23.60 -20.80
C TYR A 528 6.43 -23.95 -22.19
N PRO A 529 5.15 -24.40 -22.29
CA PRO A 529 4.49 -24.61 -23.57
C PRO A 529 4.43 -23.34 -24.42
N ARG A 530 4.67 -23.50 -25.73
CA ARG A 530 4.77 -22.41 -26.72
C ARG A 530 3.58 -21.43 -26.74
N LEU A 531 2.38 -21.92 -26.44
CA LEU A 531 1.14 -21.11 -26.44
C LEU A 531 0.91 -20.35 -25.13
N ALA A 532 1.61 -20.71 -24.05
CA ALA A 532 1.44 -20.10 -22.73
C ALA A 532 2.35 -18.87 -22.48
N LYS A 533 3.19 -18.51 -23.45
CA LYS A 533 4.18 -17.42 -23.34
C LYS A 533 4.21 -16.56 -24.62
N PRO A 534 4.62 -15.27 -24.54
CA PRO A 534 4.52 -14.31 -25.64
C PRO A 534 5.26 -14.71 -26.93
N PHE A 535 4.87 -14.08 -28.04
CA PHE A 535 5.40 -14.34 -29.38
C PHE A 535 6.95 -14.23 -29.46
N TYR A 536 7.54 -13.27 -28.74
CA TYR A 536 8.97 -12.95 -28.77
C TYR A 536 9.87 -13.94 -28.02
N VAL A 537 9.32 -14.87 -27.24
CA VAL A 537 10.11 -15.88 -26.52
C VAL A 537 10.61 -16.93 -27.50
N ARG A 538 11.91 -17.24 -27.45
CA ARG A 538 12.57 -18.19 -28.36
C ARG A 538 11.92 -19.57 -28.35
N LEU A 539 11.63 -20.10 -29.53
CA LEU A 539 11.12 -21.46 -29.71
C LEU A 539 12.23 -22.49 -29.48
N ASN A 540 11.99 -23.46 -28.60
CA ASN A 540 12.93 -24.56 -28.37
C ASN A 540 12.93 -25.55 -29.54
N ASP A 541 13.99 -26.33 -29.66
CA ASP A 541 14.21 -27.22 -30.80
C ASP A 541 13.19 -28.39 -30.85
N ASP A 542 12.50 -28.66 -29.72
CA ASP A 542 11.36 -29.58 -29.63
C ASP A 542 10.09 -29.06 -30.35
N LYS A 543 10.07 -27.78 -30.74
CA LYS A 543 8.95 -27.02 -31.36
C LYS A 543 7.65 -26.98 -30.53
N LYS A 544 7.72 -27.41 -29.27
CA LYS A 544 6.59 -27.56 -28.32
C LYS A 544 6.71 -26.60 -27.14
N THR A 545 7.92 -26.37 -26.67
CA THR A 545 8.24 -25.48 -25.56
C THR A 545 8.99 -24.24 -26.04
N VAL A 546 9.11 -23.24 -25.17
CA VAL A 546 9.85 -22.01 -25.42
C VAL A 546 10.82 -21.72 -24.27
N ALA A 547 11.89 -21.02 -24.57
CA ALA A 547 12.94 -20.64 -23.62
C ALA A 547 12.46 -19.49 -22.69
N ALA A 548 11.56 -19.82 -21.77
CA ALA A 548 11.12 -18.95 -20.69
C ALA A 548 11.21 -19.68 -19.35
N PHE A 549 11.39 -18.92 -18.28
CA PHE A 549 11.32 -19.39 -16.91
C PHE A 549 10.56 -18.43 -16.00
N ASP A 550 10.02 -18.97 -14.92
CA ASP A 550 9.42 -18.22 -13.81
C ASP A 550 10.14 -18.63 -12.51
N LEU A 551 10.68 -17.66 -11.75
CA LEU A 551 11.14 -17.86 -10.38
C LEU A 551 9.94 -17.69 -9.45
N VAL A 552 9.59 -18.76 -8.77
CA VAL A 552 8.38 -18.89 -7.94
C VAL A 552 8.79 -18.98 -6.48
N VAL A 553 8.14 -18.21 -5.60
CA VAL A 553 8.42 -18.19 -4.16
C VAL A 553 7.18 -18.60 -3.34
N PRO A 554 7.37 -19.30 -2.20
CA PRO A 554 6.31 -19.67 -1.27
C PRO A 554 5.37 -18.51 -0.93
N LYS A 555 4.06 -18.80 -0.80
CA LYS A 555 2.96 -17.86 -0.46
C LYS A 555 2.71 -16.67 -1.40
N VAL A 556 3.62 -16.33 -2.31
CA VAL A 556 3.48 -15.16 -3.22
C VAL A 556 3.18 -15.61 -4.65
N GLY A 557 3.89 -16.62 -5.16
CA GLY A 557 3.85 -17.03 -6.56
C GLY A 557 5.08 -16.52 -7.33
N VAL A 558 4.91 -16.14 -8.59
CA VAL A 558 6.01 -15.67 -9.46
C VAL A 558 6.53 -14.32 -8.98
N VAL A 559 7.85 -14.17 -8.84
CA VAL A 559 8.52 -12.90 -8.45
C VAL A 559 9.48 -12.38 -9.52
N ILE A 560 10.14 -13.29 -10.26
CA ILE A 560 10.91 -12.98 -11.48
C ILE A 560 10.34 -13.81 -12.62
N THR A 561 10.11 -13.18 -13.77
CA THR A 561 9.94 -13.89 -15.06
C THR A 561 11.17 -13.64 -15.93
N GLY A 562 11.54 -14.59 -16.79
CA GLY A 562 12.64 -14.39 -17.73
C GLY A 562 12.49 -15.21 -19.00
N SER A 563 13.20 -14.80 -20.04
CA SER A 563 13.21 -15.47 -21.34
C SER A 563 14.49 -15.22 -22.11
N GLN A 564 14.86 -16.19 -22.95
CA GLN A 564 15.68 -15.94 -24.12
C GLN A 564 14.73 -15.47 -25.24
N ASN A 565 15.10 -14.40 -25.92
CA ASN A 565 14.27 -13.81 -26.98
C ASN A 565 14.58 -14.47 -28.32
N GLU A 566 13.58 -14.59 -29.19
CA GLU A 566 13.71 -15.21 -30.50
C GLU A 566 14.62 -14.37 -31.39
N GLU A 567 15.81 -14.89 -31.69
CA GLU A 567 16.84 -14.27 -32.51
C GLU A 567 16.64 -14.54 -34.01
N ARG A 568 15.87 -15.58 -34.36
CA ARG A 568 15.70 -16.04 -35.75
C ARG A 568 14.51 -15.32 -36.39
N PHE A 569 14.80 -14.40 -37.33
CA PHE A 569 13.83 -13.54 -38.01
C PHE A 569 12.55 -14.29 -38.47
N GLU A 570 12.69 -15.37 -39.25
CA GLU A 570 11.56 -16.12 -39.81
C GLU A 570 10.62 -16.71 -38.74
N LEU A 571 11.18 -17.15 -37.60
CA LEU A 571 10.38 -17.69 -36.50
C LEU A 571 9.67 -16.58 -35.73
N LEU A 572 10.33 -15.43 -35.54
CA LEU A 572 9.73 -14.27 -34.89
C LEU A 572 8.59 -13.67 -35.74
N ASP A 573 8.78 -13.52 -37.05
CA ASP A 573 7.75 -13.00 -37.97
C ASP A 573 6.54 -13.94 -38.03
N ALA A 574 6.77 -15.26 -38.13
CA ALA A 574 5.69 -16.26 -38.04
C ALA A 574 4.95 -16.20 -36.69
N ARG A 575 5.66 -16.05 -35.57
CA ARG A 575 5.07 -15.91 -34.23
C ARG A 575 4.25 -14.63 -34.08
N ILE A 576 4.63 -13.51 -34.71
CA ILE A 576 3.83 -12.27 -34.74
C ILE A 576 2.51 -12.52 -35.48
N GLY A 577 2.56 -13.20 -36.63
CA GLY A 577 1.38 -13.58 -37.41
C GLY A 577 0.41 -14.50 -36.63
N GLU A 578 0.93 -15.50 -35.92
CA GLU A 578 0.13 -16.42 -35.09
C GLU A 578 -0.68 -15.72 -33.99
N PHE A 579 -0.16 -14.61 -33.44
CA PHE A 579 -0.85 -13.84 -32.40
C PHE A 579 -1.85 -12.80 -32.97
N GLY A 580 -2.03 -12.74 -34.30
CA GLY A 580 -2.92 -11.77 -34.95
C GLY A 580 -2.47 -10.33 -34.80
N ILE A 581 -1.18 -10.09 -34.60
CA ILE A 581 -0.60 -8.77 -34.35
C ILE A 581 -0.25 -8.11 -35.69
N ALA A 582 -0.60 -6.83 -35.84
CA ALA A 582 -0.22 -6.03 -37.01
C ALA A 582 1.30 -5.89 -37.11
N ARG A 583 1.90 -6.56 -38.10
CA ARG A 583 3.35 -6.68 -38.32
C ARG A 583 4.05 -5.33 -38.41
N GLU A 584 3.40 -4.36 -39.02
CA GLU A 584 3.90 -2.99 -39.24
C GLU A 584 4.21 -2.26 -37.93
N LYS A 585 3.54 -2.63 -36.82
CA LYS A 585 3.84 -2.07 -35.49
C LYS A 585 5.20 -2.53 -34.95
N PHE A 586 5.69 -3.68 -35.42
CA PHE A 586 6.89 -4.35 -34.93
C PHE A 586 8.03 -4.38 -35.96
N GLU A 587 7.91 -3.64 -37.08
CA GLU A 587 8.96 -3.59 -38.12
C GLU A 587 10.33 -3.20 -37.55
N TRP A 588 10.37 -2.16 -36.71
CA TRP A 588 11.59 -1.71 -36.02
C TRP A 588 12.19 -2.75 -35.05
N TYR A 589 11.35 -3.66 -34.53
CA TYR A 589 11.76 -4.73 -33.62
C TYR A 589 12.26 -5.95 -34.41
N LEU A 590 11.69 -6.19 -35.58
CA LEU A 590 12.18 -7.13 -36.58
C LEU A 590 13.51 -6.70 -37.19
N ASP A 591 13.78 -5.39 -37.33
CA ASP A 591 15.08 -4.87 -37.80
C ASP A 591 16.25 -5.28 -36.88
N LEU A 592 16.01 -5.42 -35.57
CA LEU A 592 17.00 -5.97 -34.62
C LEU A 592 17.42 -7.41 -34.96
N ARG A 593 16.60 -8.14 -35.74
CA ARG A 593 16.90 -9.50 -36.22
C ARG A 593 17.54 -9.51 -37.61
N ARG A 594 17.52 -8.39 -38.34
CA ARG A 594 18.12 -8.24 -39.68
C ARG A 594 19.54 -7.69 -39.64
N HIS A 595 19.83 -6.81 -38.69
CA HIS A 595 21.06 -6.02 -38.66
C HIS A 595 21.97 -6.41 -37.48
N GLY A 596 22.67 -7.54 -37.63
CA GLY A 596 23.64 -8.00 -36.63
C GLY A 596 22.99 -8.64 -35.40
N THR A 597 22.03 -9.55 -35.61
CA THR A 597 21.30 -10.20 -34.52
C THR A 597 22.21 -11.08 -33.64
N VAL A 598 21.85 -11.18 -32.36
CA VAL A 598 22.54 -11.97 -31.35
C VAL A 598 21.52 -12.73 -30.50
N LYS A 599 21.94 -13.86 -29.91
CA LYS A 599 21.20 -14.46 -28.80
C LYS A 599 21.20 -13.47 -27.63
N GLN A 600 20.04 -13.28 -27.02
CA GLN A 600 19.89 -12.38 -25.87
C GLN A 600 18.78 -12.89 -24.96
N SER A 601 18.95 -12.65 -23.67
CA SER A 601 18.01 -13.03 -22.63
C SER A 601 17.85 -11.92 -21.59
N GLY A 602 16.67 -11.88 -20.98
CA GLY A 602 16.31 -10.83 -20.05
C GLY A 602 15.37 -11.31 -18.95
N ILE A 603 15.42 -10.63 -17.81
CA ILE A 603 14.61 -10.94 -16.62
C ILE A 603 13.77 -9.73 -16.19
N SER A 604 12.64 -9.98 -15.54
CA SER A 604 11.72 -8.97 -15.01
C SER A 604 11.34 -9.33 -13.59
N LEU A 605 11.87 -8.59 -12.61
CA LEU A 605 11.48 -8.65 -11.20
C LEU A 605 10.28 -7.72 -10.94
N SER A 606 9.24 -8.24 -10.29
CA SER A 606 8.16 -7.43 -9.70
C SER A 606 8.57 -6.93 -8.31
N MET A 607 8.67 -5.61 -8.13
CA MET A 607 9.09 -5.02 -6.85
C MET A 607 8.07 -5.27 -5.75
N GLU A 608 6.78 -5.16 -6.06
CA GLU A 608 5.71 -5.43 -5.08
C GLU A 608 5.67 -6.91 -4.68
N HIS A 609 5.88 -7.87 -5.59
CA HIS A 609 5.97 -9.29 -5.23
C HIS A 609 7.23 -9.60 -4.42
N MET A 610 8.37 -8.99 -4.76
CA MET A 610 9.60 -9.09 -3.96
C MET A 610 9.37 -8.55 -2.55
N LEU A 611 8.65 -7.44 -2.41
CA LEU A 611 8.33 -6.86 -1.11
C LEU A 611 7.34 -7.73 -0.33
N LEU A 612 6.33 -8.34 -0.97
CA LEU A 612 5.46 -9.34 -0.31
C LEU A 612 6.29 -10.50 0.25
N PHE A 613 7.21 -11.05 -0.54
CA PHE A 613 8.09 -12.13 -0.09
C PHE A 613 8.96 -11.72 1.10
N ALA A 614 9.59 -10.54 0.98
CA ALA A 614 10.49 -9.93 1.97
C ALA A 614 9.82 -9.44 3.25
N THR A 615 8.49 -9.25 3.26
CA THR A 615 7.78 -8.70 4.43
C THR A 615 6.73 -9.64 5.02
N GLY A 616 6.33 -10.68 4.27
CA GLY A 616 5.24 -11.57 4.66
C GLY A 616 3.85 -10.91 4.63
N LEU A 617 3.71 -9.77 3.95
CA LEU A 617 2.41 -9.10 3.79
C LEU A 617 1.40 -10.00 3.05
N PRO A 618 0.11 -9.99 3.43
CA PRO A 618 -0.89 -10.88 2.84
C PRO A 618 -1.46 -10.37 1.51
N ASP A 619 -1.25 -9.10 1.17
CA ASP A 619 -1.92 -8.41 0.05
C ASP A 619 -1.02 -7.33 -0.56
N ILE A 620 -0.86 -7.37 -1.88
CA ILE A 620 -0.04 -6.47 -2.69
C ILE A 620 -0.41 -4.98 -2.53
N LYS A 621 -1.67 -4.67 -2.16
CA LYS A 621 -2.13 -3.29 -1.92
C LYS A 621 -1.47 -2.62 -0.70
N ASP A 622 -0.80 -3.39 0.13
CA ASP A 622 0.01 -2.90 1.26
C ASP A 622 1.51 -2.84 0.93
N ALA A 623 1.92 -3.30 -0.25
CA ALA A 623 3.31 -3.24 -0.74
C ALA A 623 3.65 -1.94 -1.50
N ILE A 624 2.65 -1.23 -2.03
CA ILE A 624 2.80 0.03 -2.78
C ILE A 624 2.15 1.20 -2.02
N PRO A 625 2.68 2.45 -2.07
CA PRO A 625 2.15 3.58 -1.29
C PRO A 625 0.68 3.95 -1.58
N PHE A 626 0.30 4.01 -2.86
CA PHE A 626 -1.05 4.33 -3.33
C PHE A 626 -1.47 3.31 -4.40
N PRO A 627 -2.13 2.20 -4.03
CA PRO A 627 -2.43 1.13 -4.97
C PRO A 627 -3.40 1.58 -6.07
N ARG A 628 -3.23 0.98 -7.25
CA ARG A 628 -4.19 1.02 -8.37
C ARG A 628 -4.65 -0.40 -8.65
N SER A 629 -5.95 -0.63 -8.59
CA SER A 629 -6.55 -1.92 -8.93
C SER A 629 -7.84 -1.70 -9.70
N TRP A 630 -8.41 -2.77 -10.25
CA TRP A 630 -9.71 -2.67 -10.89
C TRP A 630 -10.75 -2.02 -9.96
N GLY A 631 -11.52 -1.07 -10.50
CA GLY A 631 -12.49 -0.26 -9.76
C GLY A 631 -11.94 0.80 -8.81
N ASN A 632 -10.62 0.88 -8.56
CA ASN A 632 -10.04 1.71 -7.49
C ASN A 632 -8.78 2.48 -7.90
N ALA A 633 -8.89 3.82 -7.94
CA ALA A 633 -7.78 4.74 -8.23
C ALA A 633 -7.73 5.96 -7.27
N ASN A 634 -8.37 5.85 -6.10
CA ASN A 634 -8.46 6.94 -5.11
C ASN A 634 -7.12 7.14 -4.34
N ASN A 635 -7.00 8.26 -3.61
CA ASN A 635 -5.78 8.70 -2.89
C ASN A 635 -6.02 8.87 -1.37
#